data_AF-B1BVB3-F1
#
_entry.id   AF-B1BVB3-F1
#
_cell.length_a   1.000
_cell.length_b   1.000
_cell.length_c   1.000
_cell.angle_alpha   90.00
_cell.angle_beta   90.00
_cell.angle_gamma   90.00
#
_symmetry.space_group_name_H-M   'P 1'
#
loop_
_entity.id
_entity.type
_entity.pdbx_description
1 polymer ?
#
loop_
_entity_poly.entity_id
_entity_poly.type
_entity_poly.pdbx_seq_one_letter_code
_entity_poly.pdbx_strand_id
1 'polypeptide(L)' 'MNSILPQAVNLLSYINSGETFIIKDLFPKIIWDKLSYTEKRTLESAFLKHINKKVDLRIKALNEIREGLKVYEKL' A
#
# COMPACT_ATOMS: atom_id res chain seq x y z
N MET A 1 -11.12 -2.53 16.03
CA MET A 1 -10.15 -1.46 15.73
C MET A 1 -8.97 -2.08 14.99
N ASN A 2 -9.11 -2.38 13.70
CA ASN A 2 -8.05 -3.02 12.93
C ASN A 2 -7.31 -1.96 12.11
N SER A 3 -6.28 -1.37 12.71
CA SER A 3 -5.42 -0.43 12.00
C SER A 3 -4.47 -1.19 11.07
N ILE A 4 -5.00 -1.64 9.93
CA ILE A 4 -4.26 -2.29 8.84
C ILE A 4 -3.27 -1.31 8.18
N LEU A 5 -3.57 -0.02 8.22
CA LEU A 5 -2.73 1.05 7.68
C LEU A 5 -1.33 1.12 8.31
N PRO A 6 -1.15 1.23 9.65
CA PRO A 6 0.19 1.23 10.24
C PRO A 6 0.96 -0.06 10.01
N GLN A 7 0.30 -1.22 9.81
CA GLN A 7 0.99 -2.43 9.39
C GLN A 7 1.55 -2.29 7.97
N ALA A 8 0.75 -1.83 7.01
CA ALA A 8 1.22 -1.49 5.67
C ALA A 8 2.40 -0.52 5.72
N VAL A 9 2.31 0.52 6.53
CA VAL A 9 3.36 1.54 6.64
C VAL A 9 4.64 0.97 7.23
N ASN A 10 4.55 0.08 8.22
CA ASN A 10 5.73 -0.60 8.77
C ASN A 10 6.38 -1.52 7.73
N LEU A 11 5.56 -2.19 6.92
CA LEU A 11 6.02 -3.13 5.88
C LEU A 11 6.72 -2.43 4.71
N LEU A 12 6.49 -1.13 4.51
CA LEU A 12 7.26 -0.32 3.56
C LEU A 12 8.75 -0.25 3.85
N SER A 13 9.16 -0.48 5.10
CA SER A 13 10.59 -0.51 5.46
C SER A 13 11.33 -1.71 4.85
N TYR A 14 10.59 -2.73 4.38
CA TYR A 14 11.16 -3.91 3.71
C TYR A 14 11.24 -3.76 2.19
N ILE A 15 10.69 -2.68 1.62
CA ILE A 15 10.77 -2.40 0.19
C ILE A 15 12.04 -1.58 -0.06
N ASN A 16 12.92 -2.07 -0.94
CA ASN A 16 14.13 -1.35 -1.30
C ASN A 16 13.81 -0.19 -2.24
N SER A 17 14.63 0.87 -2.21
CA SER A 17 14.52 1.96 -3.18
C SER A 17 14.74 1.44 -4.61
N GLY A 18 13.89 1.88 -5.53
CA GLY A 18 13.78 1.40 -6.91
C GLY A 18 12.79 0.24 -7.11
N GLU A 19 12.27 -0.36 -6.04
CA GLU A 19 11.28 -1.43 -6.18
C GLU A 19 9.86 -0.89 -6.36
N THR A 20 9.12 -1.57 -7.23
CA THR A 20 7.69 -1.33 -7.47
C THR A 20 6.85 -2.39 -6.77
N PHE A 21 5.75 -1.96 -6.15
CA PHE A 21 4.87 -2.85 -5.40
C PHE A 21 3.42 -2.37 -5.50
N ILE A 22 2.47 -3.29 -5.32
CA ILE A 22 1.07 -2.93 -5.05
C ILE A 22 0.78 -3.08 -3.56
N ILE A 23 -0.25 -2.40 -3.07
CA ILE A 23 -0.61 -2.44 -1.65
C ILE A 23 -0.85 -3.88 -1.14
N LYS A 24 -1.32 -4.76 -2.02
CA LYS A 24 -1.53 -6.19 -1.76
C LYS A 24 -0.23 -6.93 -1.41
N ASP A 25 0.89 -6.59 -2.07
CA ASP A 25 2.19 -7.23 -1.80
C ASP A 25 2.68 -6.95 -0.37
N LEU A 26 2.28 -5.82 0.20
CA LEU A 26 2.64 -5.47 1.58
C LEU A 26 1.93 -6.36 2.60
N PHE A 27 0.87 -7.07 2.24
CA PHE A 27 0.12 -7.89 3.19
C PHE A 27 0.34 -9.38 2.95
N PRO A 28 0.43 -10.18 4.03
CA PRO A 28 0.32 -11.63 3.92
C PRO A 28 -0.98 -11.99 3.20
N LYS A 29 -0.93 -12.97 2.30
CA LYS A 29 -2.08 -13.41 1.49
C LYS A 29 -3.31 -13.70 2.36
N ILE A 30 -3.12 -14.32 3.54
CA ILE A 30 -4.20 -14.63 4.49
C ILE A 30 -4.89 -13.38 5.07
N ILE A 31 -4.19 -12.26 5.19
CA ILE A 31 -4.77 -10.99 5.66
C ILE A 31 -5.52 -10.35 4.50
N TRP A 32 -4.89 -10.25 3.33
CA TRP A 32 -5.50 -9.64 2.15
C TRP A 32 -6.78 -10.36 1.70
N ASP A 33 -6.81 -11.69 1.76
CA ASP A 33 -7.96 -12.50 1.37
C ASP A 33 -9.16 -12.31 2.32
N LYS A 34 -8.88 -12.07 3.61
CA LYS A 34 -9.91 -11.77 4.62
C LYS A 34 -10.54 -10.39 4.46
N LEU A 35 -9.91 -9.47 3.72
CA LEU A 35 -10.46 -8.13 3.52
C LEU A 35 -11.58 -8.14 2.48
N SER A 36 -12.71 -7.57 2.86
CA SER A 36 -13.84 -7.32 1.97
C SER A 36 -13.45 -6.32 0.88
N TYR A 37 -14.17 -6.32 -0.25
CA TYR A 37 -13.95 -5.34 -1.32
C TYR A 37 -13.98 -3.89 -0.82
N THR A 38 -14.95 -3.54 0.04
CA THR A 38 -15.05 -2.21 0.66
C THR A 38 -13.82 -1.88 1.50
N GLU A 39 -13.32 -2.81 2.31
CA GLU A 39 -12.15 -2.61 3.16
C GLU A 39 -10.88 -2.39 2.32
N LYS A 40 -10.71 -3.17 1.24
CA LYS A 40 -9.61 -3.01 0.28
C LYS A 40 -9.61 -1.60 -0.33
N ARG A 41 -10.78 -1.12 -0.78
CA ARG A 41 -10.93 0.25 -1.31
C ARG A 41 -10.63 1.33 -0.28
N THR A 42 -11.11 1.14 0.95
CA THR A 42 -10.84 2.08 2.05
C THR A 42 -9.34 2.12 2.35
N LEU A 43 -8.68 0.96 2.36
CA LEU A 43 -7.25 0.83 2.59
C LEU A 43 -6.43 1.51 1.48
N GLU A 44 -6.75 1.28 0.21
CA GLU A 44 -6.10 1.96 -0.92
C GLU A 44 -6.22 3.48 -0.81
N SER A 45 -7.43 3.98 -0.54
CA SER A 45 -7.68 5.41 -0.40
C SER A 45 -6.93 6.00 0.81
N ALA A 46 -6.94 5.31 1.94
CA ALA A 46 -6.28 5.75 3.16
C ALA A 46 -4.75 5.72 3.00
N PHE A 47 -4.21 4.70 2.32
CA PHE A 47 -2.79 4.56 2.04
C PHE A 47 -2.31 5.65 1.07
N LEU A 48 -3.02 5.87 -0.03
CA LEU A 48 -2.73 6.95 -0.97
C LEU A 48 -2.73 8.32 -0.27
N LYS A 49 -3.72 8.56 0.60
CA LYS A 49 -3.77 9.79 1.41
C LYS A 49 -2.60 9.88 2.38
N HIS A 50 -2.17 8.77 2.97
CA HIS A 50 -1.05 8.74 3.91
C HIS A 50 0.28 9.06 3.21
N ILE A 51 0.59 8.43 2.07
CA ILE A 51 1.82 8.70 1.31
C ILE A 51 1.84 10.13 0.76
N ASN A 52 0.70 10.65 0.28
CA ASN A 52 0.61 12.03 -0.20
C ASN A 52 0.79 13.05 0.92
N LYS A 53 0.36 12.71 2.15
CA LYS A 53 0.53 13.57 3.32
C LYS A 53 1.94 13.47 3.92
N LYS A 54 2.60 12.32 3.82
CA LYS A 54 3.96 12.09 4.32
C LYS A 54 4.95 11.95 3.17
N VAL A 55 5.44 13.09 2.71
CA VAL A 55 6.50 13.22 1.69
C VAL A 55 7.78 12.47 2.07
N ASP A 56 8.06 12.32 3.38
CA ASP A 56 9.24 11.64 3.90
C ASP A 56 9.29 10.14 3.61
N LEU A 57 8.16 9.52 3.26
CA LEU A 57 8.11 8.09 2.96
C LEU A 57 8.82 7.73 1.66
N ARG A 58 9.22 8.70 0.83
CA ARG A 58 9.88 8.45 -0.47
C ARG A 58 9.09 7.42 -1.29
N ILE A 59 7.78 7.57 -1.37
CA ILE A 59 6.94 6.67 -2.18
C ILE A 59 6.19 7.50 -3.21
N LYS A 60 6.28 7.05 -4.45
CA LYS A 60 5.58 7.65 -5.57
C LYS A 60 4.51 6.70 -6.06
N ALA A 61 3.29 7.20 -6.25
CA ALA A 61 2.25 6.44 -6.94
C ALA A 61 2.50 6.53 -8.45
N LEU A 62 2.69 5.39 -9.11
CA LEU A 62 2.83 5.33 -10.56
C LEU A 62 1.44 5.40 -11.22
N ASN A 63 1.41 5.80 -12.49
CA ASN A 63 0.18 5.75 -13.30
C ASN A 63 0.00 4.38 -13.94
N GLU A 64 0.28 3.33 -13.16
CA GLU A 64 0.17 1.92 -13.56
C GLU A 64 -0.81 1.22 -12.62
N ILE A 65 -1.59 0.29 -13.19
CA ILE A 65 -2.52 -0.57 -12.45
C ILE A 65 -2.06 -2.01 -12.65
N ARG A 66 -1.87 -2.74 -11.56
CA ARG A 66 -1.52 -4.16 -11.56
C ARG A 66 -2.51 -4.92 -10.69
N GLU A 67 -3.09 -5.99 -11.23
CA GLU A 67 -4.16 -6.76 -10.55
C GLU A 67 -5.36 -5.90 -10.07
N GLY A 68 -5.65 -4.80 -10.77
CA GLY A 68 -6.70 -3.86 -10.40
C GLY A 68 -6.33 -2.88 -9.26
N LEU A 69 -5.07 -2.88 -8.82
CA LEU A 69 -4.55 -2.03 -7.75
C LEU A 69 -3.50 -1.05 -8.28
N LYS A 70 -3.40 0.12 -7.64
CA LYS A 70 -2.40 1.13 -8.02
C LYS A 70 -0.99 0.67 -7.67
N VAL A 71 -0.05 0.85 -8.60
CA VAL A 71 1.36 0.54 -8.38
C VAL A 71 2.07 1.73 -7.73
N TYR A 72 2.94 1.43 -6.79
CA TYR A 72 3.78 2.38 -6.08
C TYR A 72 5.25 2.02 -6.28
N GLU A 73 6.10 3.03 -6.23
CA GLU A 73 7.56 2.89 -6.30
C GLU A 73 8.17 3.54 -5.07
N LYS A 74 9.11 2.83 -4.42
CA LYS A 74 9.94 3.40 -3.37
C LYS A 74 11.11 4.14 -4.02
N LEU A 75 11.27 5.43 -3.71
CA LEU A 75 12.37 6.30 -4.17
C LEU A 75 13.60 6.19 -3.26
#